data_AF-A0A6L7P8V2-F1
#
_entry.id   AF-A0A6L7P8V2-F1
#
_cell.length_a   1.000
_cell.length_b   1.000
_cell.length_c   1.000
_cell.angle_alpha   90.00
_cell.angle_beta   90.00
_cell.angle_gamma   90.00
#
_symmetry.space_group_name_H-M   'P 1'
#
loop_
_entity.id
_entity.type
_entity.pdbx_description
1 polymer ?
#
loop_
_entity_poly.entity_id
_entity_poly.type
_entity_poly.pdbx_seq_one_letter_code
_entity_poly.pdbx_strand_id
1 'polypeptide(L)'
;MVQSEQMTNVEAAAIERMQGFSRAMVKGDAEALEEMLAPDFTYTHMGGFVEPRDVLIESVHNGRHNDRMDFEGMAVRTYPSTTIVNGLNHMRIDYEDRP
;
A
#
# COMPACT_ATOMS: atom_id res chain seq x y z
N MET A 1 -2.08 30.34 9.28
CA MET A 1 -2.89 29.25 9.89
C MET A 1 -3.46 28.30 8.85
N VAL A 2 -3.92 28.77 7.67
CA VAL A 2 -4.44 27.89 6.61
C VAL A 2 -3.43 26.85 6.09
N GLN A 3 -2.15 27.22 5.99
CA GLN A 3 -1.10 26.35 5.44
C GLN A 3 -0.76 25.13 6.32
N SER A 4 -0.86 25.27 7.65
CA SER A 4 -0.60 24.17 8.59
C SER A 4 -1.74 23.16 8.63
N GLU A 5 -3.00 23.62 8.61
CA GLU A 5 -4.18 22.75 8.58
C GLU A 5 -4.31 21.99 7.24
N GLN A 6 -3.95 22.63 6.14
CA GLN A 6 -3.97 21.98 4.84
C GLN A 6 -2.87 20.90 4.72
N MET A 7 -1.71 21.12 5.35
CA MET A 7 -0.64 20.13 5.40
C MET A 7 -1.01 18.89 6.22
N THR A 8 -1.69 19.07 7.37
CA THR A 8 -2.19 17.95 8.18
C THR A 8 -3.26 17.14 7.46
N ASN A 9 -4.09 17.77 6.61
CA ASN A 9 -5.09 17.06 5.81
C ASN A 9 -4.44 16.20 4.71
N VAL A 10 -3.37 16.68 4.08
CA VAL A 10 -2.61 15.90 3.08
C VAL A 10 -1.92 14.71 3.74
N GLU A 11 -1.33 14.91 4.92
CA GLU A 11 -0.71 13.85 5.70
C GLU A 11 -1.71 12.75 6.07
N ALA A 12 -2.87 13.14 6.64
CA ALA A 12 -3.92 12.20 7.00
C ALA A 12 -4.43 11.40 5.79
N ALA A 13 -4.64 12.07 4.64
CA ALA A 13 -5.08 11.41 3.42
C ALA A 13 -4.02 10.43 2.86
N ALA A 14 -2.74 10.77 2.94
CA ALA A 14 -1.66 9.88 2.51
C ALA A 14 -1.55 8.63 3.38
N ILE A 15 -1.67 8.81 4.71
CA ILE A 15 -1.73 7.70 5.66
C ILE A 15 -2.93 6.80 5.39
N GLU A 16 -4.11 7.37 5.18
CA GLU A 16 -5.33 6.60 4.90
C GLU A 16 -5.21 5.80 3.60
N ARG A 17 -4.59 6.36 2.55
CA ARG A 17 -4.32 5.62 1.31
C ARG A 17 -3.38 4.44 1.53
N MET A 18 -2.32 4.61 2.33
CA MET A 18 -1.41 3.52 2.67
C MET A 18 -2.13 2.42 3.48
N GLN A 19 -2.99 2.79 4.42
CA GLN A 19 -3.82 1.85 5.16
C GLN A 19 -4.86 1.16 4.24
N GLY A 20 -5.39 1.87 3.26
CA GLY A 20 -6.25 1.31 2.21
C GLY A 20 -5.55 0.21 1.42
N PHE A 21 -4.30 0.44 0.99
CA PHE A 21 -3.49 -0.57 0.32
C PHE A 21 -3.32 -1.82 1.18
N SER A 22 -2.98 -1.66 2.47
CA SER A 22 -2.91 -2.79 3.41
C SER A 22 -4.22 -3.56 3.50
N ARG A 23 -5.35 -2.87 3.68
CA ARG A 23 -6.67 -3.52 3.78
C ARG A 23 -7.02 -4.30 2.51
N ALA A 24 -6.70 -3.77 1.34
CA ALA A 24 -6.95 -4.45 0.08
C ALA A 24 -6.06 -5.71 -0.06
N MET A 25 -4.78 -5.62 0.27
CA MET A 25 -3.86 -6.77 0.29
C MET A 25 -4.26 -7.85 1.29
N VAL A 26 -4.83 -7.48 2.44
CA VAL A 26 -5.30 -8.44 3.46
C VAL A 26 -6.61 -9.10 3.06
N LYS A 27 -7.53 -8.35 2.43
CA LYS A 27 -8.83 -8.89 1.99
C LYS A 27 -8.78 -9.65 0.66
N GLY A 28 -7.67 -9.57 -0.07
CA GLY A 28 -7.60 -10.08 -1.44
C GLY A 28 -8.43 -9.24 -2.42
N ASP A 29 -8.55 -7.93 -2.18
CA ASP A 29 -9.45 -7.04 -2.92
C ASP A 29 -8.73 -6.45 -4.16
N ALA A 30 -8.73 -7.23 -5.25
CA ALA A 30 -8.08 -6.84 -6.50
C ALA A 30 -8.69 -5.58 -7.14
N GLU A 31 -10.02 -5.41 -7.04
CA GLU A 31 -10.74 -4.25 -7.59
C GLU A 31 -10.32 -2.96 -6.88
N ALA A 32 -10.23 -2.99 -5.54
CA ALA A 32 -9.75 -1.83 -4.77
C ALA A 32 -8.29 -1.46 -5.11
N LEU A 33 -7.43 -2.45 -5.36
CA LEU A 33 -6.07 -2.20 -5.82
C LEU A 33 -6.05 -1.60 -7.23
N GLU A 34 -6.91 -2.08 -8.12
CA GLU A 34 -7.02 -1.56 -9.48
C GLU A 34 -7.42 -0.07 -9.48
N GLU A 35 -8.41 0.32 -8.68
CA GLU A 35 -8.84 1.73 -8.58
C GLU A 35 -7.77 2.63 -7.94
N MET A 36 -7.03 2.11 -6.95
CA MET A 36 -6.09 2.90 -6.16
C MET A 36 -4.74 3.14 -6.84
N LEU A 37 -4.22 2.13 -7.54
CA LEU A 37 -2.83 2.11 -8.01
C LEU A 37 -2.69 2.79 -9.38
N ALA A 38 -1.72 3.69 -9.49
CA ALA A 38 -1.38 4.36 -10.75
C ALA A 38 -0.92 3.34 -11.81
N PRO A 39 -1.16 3.57 -13.12
CA PRO A 39 -0.82 2.62 -14.18
C PRO A 39 0.66 2.18 -14.21
N ASP A 40 1.57 3.04 -13.77
CA ASP A 40 3.03 2.81 -13.71
C ASP A 40 3.52 2.39 -12.33
N PHE A 41 2.62 1.98 -11.44
CA PHE A 41 2.97 1.52 -10.10
C PHE A 41 3.85 0.27 -10.14
N THR A 42 4.84 0.24 -9.25
CA THR A 42 5.69 -0.92 -9.00
C THR A 42 5.74 -1.22 -7.50
N TYR A 43 5.70 -2.50 -7.13
CA TYR A 43 5.87 -2.95 -5.76
C TYR A 43 7.20 -3.70 -5.61
N THR A 44 8.07 -3.24 -4.72
CA THR A 44 9.35 -3.93 -4.46
C THR A 44 9.25 -4.77 -3.21
N HIS A 45 9.49 -6.07 -3.33
CA HIS A 45 9.45 -7.01 -2.22
C HIS A 45 10.74 -6.98 -1.39
N MET A 46 10.69 -7.59 -0.20
CA MET A 46 11.86 -7.74 0.69
C MET A 46 13.06 -8.42 0.02
N GLY A 47 12.81 -9.32 -0.94
CA GLY A 47 13.86 -10.00 -1.72
C GLY A 47 14.38 -9.20 -2.93
N GLY A 48 13.92 -7.97 -3.13
CA GLY A 48 14.34 -7.11 -4.25
C GLY A 48 13.65 -7.39 -5.58
N PHE A 49 12.72 -8.36 -5.64
CA PHE A 49 11.85 -8.51 -6.81
C PHE A 49 10.97 -7.27 -6.97
N VAL A 50 10.92 -6.73 -8.18
CA VAL A 50 10.07 -5.60 -8.55
C VAL A 50 8.88 -6.16 -9.32
N GLU A 51 7.71 -6.12 -8.70
CA GLU A 51 6.45 -6.61 -9.22
C GLU A 51 5.68 -5.43 -9.86
N PRO A 52 5.40 -5.49 -11.18
CA PRO A 52 4.53 -4.51 -11.84
C PRO A 52 3.09 -4.57 -11.32
N ARG A 53 2.34 -3.46 -11.49
CA ARG A 53 0.95 -3.34 -11.03
C ARG A 53 0.02 -4.45 -11.51
N ASP A 54 0.04 -4.76 -12.81
CA ASP A 54 -0.83 -5.76 -13.43
C ASP A 54 -0.56 -7.16 -12.86
N VAL A 55 0.72 -7.52 -12.68
CA VAL A 55 1.13 -8.78 -12.06
C VAL A 55 0.66 -8.86 -10.60
N LEU A 56 0.80 -7.77 -9.83
CA LEU A 56 0.29 -7.72 -8.46
C LEU A 56 -1.23 -7.94 -8.43
N ILE A 57 -2.00 -7.19 -9.22
CA ILE A 57 -3.46 -7.27 -9.27
C ILE A 57 -3.91 -8.67 -9.70
N GLU A 58 -3.31 -9.23 -10.75
CA GLU A 58 -3.61 -10.59 -11.21
C GLU A 58 -3.35 -11.63 -10.11
N SER A 59 -2.22 -11.49 -9.39
CA SER A 59 -1.91 -12.41 -8.29
C SER A 59 -2.96 -12.36 -7.17
N VAL A 60 -3.45 -11.16 -6.84
CA VAL A 60 -4.49 -10.95 -5.83
C VAL A 60 -5.83 -11.49 -6.31
N HIS A 61 -6.19 -11.25 -7.58
CA HIS A 61 -7.36 -11.84 -8.21
C HIS A 61 -7.34 -13.37 -8.18
N ASN A 62 -6.15 -13.97 -8.31
CA ASN A 62 -5.95 -15.42 -8.24
C ASN A 62 -5.80 -15.96 -6.80
N GLY A 63 -6.19 -15.17 -5.78
CA GLY A 63 -6.30 -15.61 -4.39
C GLY A 63 -5.13 -15.22 -3.49
N ARG A 64 -4.11 -14.52 -4.00
CA ARG A 64 -3.05 -13.97 -3.14
C ARG A 64 -3.64 -12.95 -2.17
N HIS A 65 -3.34 -13.14 -0.90
CA HIS A 65 -3.58 -12.16 0.14
C HIS A 65 -2.51 -12.29 1.22
N ASN A 66 -2.40 -11.27 2.07
CA ASN A 66 -1.60 -11.32 3.29
C ASN A 66 -2.54 -11.60 4.47
N ASP A 67 -2.12 -12.38 5.45
CA ASP A 67 -2.90 -12.53 6.69
C ASP A 67 -3.00 -11.21 7.46
N ARG A 68 -1.91 -10.43 7.41
CA ARG A 68 -1.74 -9.23 8.23
C ARG A 68 -0.77 -8.27 7.57
N MET A 69 -1.07 -6.98 7.69
CA MET A 69 -0.21 -5.90 7.21
C MET A 69 -0.47 -4.63 8.02
N ASP A 70 0.25 -4.42 9.12
CA ASP A 70 0.07 -3.24 9.98
C ASP A 70 1.25 -2.28 9.90
N PHE A 71 0.98 -0.99 9.75
CA PHE A 71 2.03 0.04 9.71
C PHE A 71 2.22 0.70 11.07
N GLU A 72 3.47 0.74 11.52
CA GLU A 72 3.91 1.44 12.72
C GLU A 72 4.82 2.62 12.36
N GLY A 73 4.72 3.72 13.12
CA GLY A 73 5.66 4.83 13.03
C GLY A 73 5.65 5.54 11.67
N MET A 74 4.48 5.65 11.04
CA MET A 74 4.37 6.30 9.73
C MET A 74 4.78 7.77 9.81
N ALA A 75 5.64 8.17 8.88
CA ALA A 75 6.09 9.54 8.70
C ALA A 75 5.81 9.99 7.26
N VAL A 76 5.36 11.23 7.11
CA VAL A 76 4.96 11.78 5.82
C VAL A 76 5.84 12.97 5.43
N ARG A 77 6.28 12.99 4.17
CA ARG A 77 6.96 14.14 3.55
C ARG A 77 6.24 14.54 2.27
N THR A 78 5.83 15.80 2.20
CA THR A 78 5.06 16.35 1.08
C THR A 78 5.93 17.26 0.21
N TYR A 79 5.83 17.06 -1.09
CA TYR A 79 6.36 17.87 -2.18
C TYR A 79 5.19 18.41 -3.00
N PRO A 80 5.39 19.39 -3.91
CA PRO A 80 4.29 20.06 -4.60
C PRO A 80 3.25 19.12 -5.28
N SER A 81 3.68 17.97 -5.78
CA SER A 81 2.82 16.99 -6.48
C SER A 81 2.93 15.56 -5.93
N THR A 82 3.66 15.36 -4.84
CA THR A 82 4.03 14.00 -4.41
C THR A 82 4.14 13.95 -2.89
N THR A 83 3.62 12.89 -2.31
CA THR A 83 3.76 12.60 -0.89
C THR A 83 4.48 11.27 -0.72
N ILE A 84 5.52 11.26 0.11
CA ILE A 84 6.24 10.05 0.49
C ILE A 84 5.78 9.66 1.89
N VAL A 85 5.32 8.41 2.03
CA VAL A 85 5.01 7.78 3.31
C VAL A 85 6.08 6.74 3.60
N ASN A 86 6.65 6.76 4.80
CA ASN A 86 7.59 5.75 5.28
C ASN A 86 7.11 5.21 6.63
N GLY A 87 7.22 3.90 6.86
CA GLY A 87 6.84 3.26 8.12
C GLY A 87 7.30 1.82 8.19
N LEU A 88 7.27 1.23 9.39
CA LEU A 88 7.56 -0.18 9.59
C LEU A 88 6.30 -1.01 9.32
N ASN A 89 6.37 -1.96 8.39
CA ASN A 89 5.27 -2.87 8.09
C ASN A 89 5.43 -4.19 8.87
N HIS A 90 4.53 -4.46 9.80
CA HIS A 90 4.37 -5.75 10.47
C HIS A 90 3.48 -6.64 9.62
N MET A 91 4.12 -7.45 8.77
CA MET A 91 3.45 -8.30 7.81
C MET A 91 3.48 -9.77 8.25
N ARG A 92 2.37 -10.48 8.06
CA ARG A 92 2.31 -11.94 8.12
C ARG A 92 1.73 -12.46 6.81
N ILE A 93 2.38 -13.47 6.27
CA ILE A 93 1.95 -14.19 5.06
C ILE A 93 1.89 -15.64 5.48
N ASP A 94 0.73 -16.28 5.36
CA ASP A 94 0.67 -17.72 5.46
C ASP A 94 1.22 -18.35 4.17
N TYR A 95 2.12 -19.31 4.35
CA TYR A 95 2.67 -20.10 3.25
C TYR A 95 2.06 -21.50 3.20
N GLU A 96 1.23 -21.90 4.18
CA GLU A 96 0.81 -23.30 4.36
C GLU A 96 -0.17 -23.82 3.29
N ASP A 97 -0.78 -22.96 2.48
CA ASP A 97 -1.76 -23.37 1.44
C ASP A 97 -1.36 -22.99 -0.01
N ARG A 98 -0.07 -22.78 -0.30
CA ARG A 98 0.38 -22.63 -1.70
C ARG A 98 0.64 -24.02 -2.30
N PRO A 99 -0.02 -24.40 -3.41
CA PRO A 99 0.19 -25.70 -4.05
C PRO A 99 1.66 -25.92 -4.48
#